data_AF-A0ABD2FXP1-F1
#
_entry.id   AF-A0ABD2FXP1-F1
#
_cell.length_a   1.000
_cell.length_b   1.000
_cell.length_c   1.000
_cell.angle_alpha   90.00
_cell.angle_beta   90.00
_cell.angle_gamma   90.00
#
_symmetry.space_group_name_H-M   'P 1'
#
loop_
_entity.id
_entity.type
_entity.pdbx_description
1 polymer ?
#
loop_
_entity_poly.entity_id
_entity_poly.type
_entity_poly.pdbx_seq_one_letter_code
_entity_poly.pdbx_strand_id
1 'polypeptide(L)' 'MSKNARIALIFGGFVTAIAAVFYPIFVYPMVHNHEYRDVQKTNRAGVNQADIQPVGMKVWSDPFKPAGK' A
#
# COMPACT_ATOMS: atom_id res chain seq x y z
N MET A 1 29.52 28.17 6.28
CA MET A 1 29.19 26.80 5.83
C MET A 1 29.75 26.59 4.43
N SER A 2 30.42 25.47 4.14
CA SER A 2 30.97 25.23 2.79
C SER A 2 29.85 25.02 1.76
N LYS A 3 30.13 25.34 0.49
CA LYS A 3 29.18 25.16 -0.62
C LYS A 3 28.65 23.73 -0.69
N ASN A 4 29.52 22.75 -0.52
CA ASN A 4 29.18 21.33 -0.55
C ASN A 4 28.28 20.94 0.61
N ALA A 5 28.55 21.46 1.81
CA ALA A 5 27.70 21.19 2.97
C ALA A 5 26.29 21.79 2.76
N ARG A 6 26.17 22.99 2.18
CA ARG A 6 24.87 23.60 1.87
C ARG A 6 24.06 22.74 0.88
N ILE A 7 24.71 22.25 -0.16
CA ILE A 7 24.07 21.35 -1.14
C ILE A 7 23.60 20.07 -0.48
N ALA A 8 24.44 19.45 0.36
CA ALA A 8 24.09 18.23 1.08
C ALA A 8 22.87 18.42 1.99
N LEU A 9 22.77 19.55 2.71
CA LEU A 9 21.59 19.83 3.53
C LEU A 9 20.31 20.03 2.70
N ILE A 10 20.38 20.75 1.59
CA ILE A 10 19.21 20.99 0.73
C ILE A 10 18.73 19.67 0.13
N PHE A 11 19.64 18.90 -0.46
CA PHE A 11 19.29 17.64 -1.10
C PHE A 11 18.83 16.59 -0.07
N GLY A 12 19.55 16.48 1.05
CA GLY A 12 19.19 15.58 2.14
C GLY A 12 17.80 15.93 2.70
N GLY A 13 17.55 17.21 3.01
CA GLY A 13 16.26 17.67 3.50
C GLY A 13 15.12 17.40 2.51
N PHE A 14 15.36 17.57 1.21
CA PHE A 14 14.38 17.25 0.17
C PHE A 14 14.04 15.76 0.13
N VAL A 15 15.05 14.89 0.11
CA VAL A 15 14.84 13.42 0.14
C VAL A 15 14.14 12.99 1.42
N THR A 16 14.50 13.57 2.57
CA THR A 16 13.82 13.32 3.85
C THR A 16 12.36 13.73 3.80
N ALA A 17 12.03 14.89 3.22
CA ALA A 17 10.65 15.33 3.06
C ALA A 17 9.84 14.37 2.17
N ILE A 18 10.42 13.91 1.06
CA ILE A 18 9.80 12.89 0.20
C ILE A 18 9.53 11.61 0.97
N ALA A 19 10.53 11.09 1.69
CA ALA A 19 10.37 9.87 2.48
C ALA A 19 9.30 10.02 3.56
N ALA A 20 9.24 11.17 4.24
CA ALA A 20 8.23 11.45 5.25
C ALA A 20 6.81 11.45 4.67
N VAL A 21 6.61 12.04 3.49
CA VAL A 21 5.31 12.03 2.78
C VAL A 21 4.94 10.61 2.34
N PHE A 22 5.92 9.81 1.87
CA PHE A 22 5.65 8.46 1.42
C PHE A 22 5.43 7.45 2.55
N TYR A 23 5.86 7.73 3.77
CA TYR A 23 5.68 6.82 4.90
C TYR A 23 4.21 6.41 5.11
N PRO A 24 3.24 7.32 5.24
CA PRO A 24 1.83 6.94 5.40
C PRO A 24 1.20 6.32 4.14
N ILE A 25 1.78 6.54 2.94
CA ILE A 25 1.21 6.06 1.67
C ILE A 25 1.64 4.63 1.36
N PHE A 26 2.92 4.31 1.57
CA PHE A 26 3.50 3.01 1.22
C PHE A 26 3.84 2.19 2.45
N VAL A 27 4.64 2.74 3.37
CA VAL A 27 5.23 1.96 4.46
C VAL A 27 4.16 1.57 5.48
N TYR A 28 3.39 2.53 5.96
CA TYR A 28 2.39 2.30 6.99
C TYR A 28 1.34 1.25 6.57
N PRO A 29 0.72 1.31 5.38
CA PRO A 29 -0.27 0.31 4.98
C PRO A 29 0.31 -1.09 4.79
N MET A 30 1.57 -1.20 4.35
CA MET A 30 2.25 -2.48 4.19
C MET A 30 2.52 -3.17 5.53
N VAL A 31 2.96 -2.41 6.55
CA VAL A 31 3.29 -2.98 7.86
C VAL A 31 2.07 -3.13 8.78
N HIS A 32 0.97 -2.42 8.50
CA HIS A 32 -0.30 -2.51 9.23
C HIS A 32 -1.43 -3.12 8.38
N ASN A 33 -1.12 -4.17 7.62
CA ASN A 33 -2.08 -4.78 6.69
C ASN A 33 -3.28 -5.48 7.37
N HIS A 34 -3.20 -5.75 8.67
CA HIS A 34 -4.25 -6.43 9.45
C HIS A 34 -5.57 -5.66 9.45
N GLU A 35 -5.52 -4.34 9.66
CA GLU A 35 -6.72 -3.49 9.68
C GLU A 35 -7.44 -3.53 8.32
N TYR A 36 -6.67 -3.41 7.23
CA TYR A 36 -7.20 -3.50 5.87
C TYR A 36 -7.80 -4.87 5.57
N ARG A 37 -7.18 -5.94 6.09
CA ARG A 37 -7.68 -7.31 5.94
C ARG A 37 -9.00 -7.51 6.68
N ASP A 38 -9.13 -6.98 7.90
CA ASP A 38 -10.36 -7.07 8.69
C ASP A 38 -11.50 -6.28 8.06
N VAL A 39 -11.23 -5.04 7.64
CA VAL A 39 -12.19 -4.20 6.91
C VAL A 39 -12.64 -4.92 5.63
N GLN A 40 -11.71 -5.51 4.88
CA GLN A 40 -12.05 -6.26 3.67
C GLN A 40 -12.89 -7.51 3.98
N LYS A 41 -12.57 -8.26 5.04
CA LYS A 41 -13.31 -9.45 5.46
C LYS A 41 -14.76 -9.10 5.79
N THR A 42 -14.99 -8.01 6.52
CA THR A 42 -16.33 -7.52 6.84
C THR A 42 -17.07 -7.05 5.59
N ASN A 43 -16.44 -6.22 4.75
CA ASN A 43 -17.08 -5.67 3.54
C ASN A 43 -17.36 -6.71 2.47
N ARG A 44 -16.66 -7.85 2.47
CA ARG A 44 -16.86 -8.97 1.53
C ARG A 44 -17.65 -10.14 2.12
N ALA A 45 -18.19 -10.00 3.33
CA ALA A 45 -19.00 -11.05 3.93
C ALA A 45 -20.22 -11.35 3.04
N GLY A 46 -20.37 -12.62 2.65
CA GLY A 46 -21.49 -13.07 1.80
C GLY A 46 -21.37 -12.71 0.30
N VAL A 47 -20.28 -12.07 -0.13
CA VAL A 47 -20.07 -11.72 -1.54
C VAL A 47 -19.36 -12.87 -2.27
N ASN A 48 -20.05 -13.52 -3.21
CA ASN A 48 -19.40 -14.41 -4.17
C ASN A 48 -18.84 -13.59 -5.33
N GLN A 49 -17.51 -13.44 -5.36
CA GLN A 49 -16.81 -12.62 -6.35
C GLN A 49 -17.05 -13.03 -7.80
N ALA A 50 -17.38 -14.30 -8.07
CA ALA A 50 -17.67 -14.77 -9.42
C ALA A 50 -18.99 -14.19 -9.95
N ASP A 51 -19.95 -13.87 -9.06
CA ASP A 51 -21.31 -13.47 -9.44
C ASP A 51 -21.42 -11.96 -9.72
N ILE A 52 -20.53 -11.15 -9.12
CA ILE A 52 -20.47 -9.68 -9.31
C ILE A 52 -19.53 -9.25 -10.43
N GLN A 53 -18.66 -10.15 -10.91
CA GLN A 53 -17.69 -9.77 -11.91
C GLN A 53 -18.27 -9.78 -13.33
N PRO A 54 -17.76 -8.92 -14.23
CA PRO A 54 -18.19 -8.93 -15.62
C PRO A 54 -17.96 -10.31 -16.27
N VAL A 55 -18.95 -10.78 -17.03
CA VAL A 55 -18.89 -12.08 -17.71
C VAL A 55 -17.68 -12.14 -18.65
N GLY A 56 -16.98 -13.28 -18.65
CA GLY A 56 -15.79 -13.50 -19.50
C GLY A 56 -14.48 -12.96 -18.94
N MET A 57 -14.50 -12.33 -17.75
CA MET A 57 -13.29 -11.84 -17.08
C MET A 57 -12.80 -12.82 -16.02
N LYS A 58 -11.48 -12.82 -15.78
CA LYS A 58 -10.87 -13.61 -14.70
C LYS A 58 -11.32 -13.04 -13.34
N VAL A 59 -11.70 -13.93 -12.43
CA VAL A 59 -12.02 -13.59 -11.04
C VAL A 59 -10.89 -12.76 -10.40
N TRP A 60 -11.20 -11.54 -9.95
CA TRP A 60 -10.28 -10.64 -9.26
C TRP A 60 -9.54 -11.33 -8.12
N SER A 61 -8.23 -11.11 -8.08
CA SER A 61 -7.37 -11.63 -7.01
C SER A 61 -7.68 -10.95 -5.69
N ASP A 62 -7.80 -11.72 -4.63
CA ASP A 62 -7.80 -11.22 -3.26
C ASP A 62 -6.35 -10.97 -2.80
N PRO A 63 -5.96 -9.73 -2.49
CA PRO A 63 -4.59 -9.39 -2.07
C PRO A 63 -4.19 -10.00 -0.72
N PHE A 64 -5.15 -10.47 0.09
CA PHE A 64 -4.89 -11.14 1.37
C PHE A 64 -5.09 -12.66 1.29
N LYS A 65 -5.41 -13.20 0.12
CA LYS A 65 -5.48 -14.65 -0.07
C LYS A 65 -4.08 -15.22 0.12
N PRO A 66 -3.89 -16.20 1.02
CA PRO A 66 -2.61 -16.87 1.16
C PRO A 66 -2.17 -17.39 -0.22
N ALA A 67 -0.93 -17.13 -0.60
CA ALA A 67 -0.32 -17.87 -1.71
C ALA A 67 -0.36 -19.35 -1.31
N GLY A 68 -1.10 -20.15 -2.09
CA GLY A 68 -1.27 -21.56 -1.78
C GLY A 68 0.08 -22.25 -1.62
N LYS A 69 0.17 -23.18 -0.66
CA LYS A 69 1.06 -24.33 -0.84
C LYS A 69 0.49 -25.23 -1.92
#